data_AF-A0A1C1CJ37-F1
#
_entry.id   AF-A0A1C1CJ37-F1
#
_cell.length_a   1.000
_cell.length_b   1.000
_cell.length_c   1.000
_cell.angle_alpha   90.00
_cell.angle_beta   90.00
_cell.angle_gamma   90.00
#
_symmetry.space_group_name_H-M   'P 1'
#
loop_
_entity.id
_entity.type
_entity.pdbx_description
1 polymer ?
#
loop_
_entity_poly.entity_id
_entity_poly.type
_entity_poly.pdbx_seq_one_letter_code
_entity_poly.pdbx_strand_id
1 'polypeptide(L)'
;MERPTPKRIVLRFHEKHQFDEAAINQAFFASLDLRLADDYYSHLCPPDEDSAKMHIVLDIHAKSVPVVNLHTLPYRVFKVKKDGHLSVRLLRR
;
A
#
# COMPACT_ATOMS: atom_id res chain seq x y z
N MET A 1 25.09 7.30 5.78
CA MET A 1 23.62 7.32 5.69
C MET A 1 23.22 6.47 4.50
N GLU A 2 22.47 5.39 4.72
CA GLU A 2 21.96 4.59 3.61
C GLU A 2 20.91 5.42 2.86
N ARG A 3 20.97 5.42 1.52
CA ARG A 3 19.94 6.10 0.72
C ARG A 3 18.63 5.32 0.89
N PRO A 4 17.49 6.00 1.08
CA PRO A 4 16.22 5.32 1.19
C PRO A 4 15.98 4.52 -0.09
N THR A 5 15.71 3.22 0.05
CA THR A 5 15.46 2.34 -1.09
C THR A 5 13.97 2.37 -1.41
N PRO A 6 13.58 2.79 -2.62
CA PRO A 6 12.18 2.79 -3.02
C PRO A 6 11.55 1.41 -2.92
N LYS A 7 10.30 1.34 -2.46
CA LYS A 7 9.55 0.10 -2.31
C LYS A 7 8.11 0.32 -2.75
N ARG A 8 7.58 -0.61 -3.54
CA ARG A 8 6.16 -0.65 -3.86
C ARG A 8 5.43 -1.62 -2.95
N ILE A 9 4.32 -1.16 -2.40
CA ILE A 9 3.38 -1.97 -1.64
C ILE A 9 2.04 -1.90 -2.34
N VAL A 10 1.35 -3.03 -2.41
CA VAL A 10 -0.03 -3.09 -2.90
C VAL A 10 -0.91 -3.58 -1.76
N LEU A 11 -1.81 -2.73 -1.28
CA LEU A 11 -2.83 -3.08 -0.30
C LEU A 11 -4.09 -3.53 -1.03
N ARG A 12 -4.45 -4.80 -0.90
CA ARG A 12 -5.64 -5.39 -1.51
C ARG A 12 -6.75 -5.52 -0.48
N PHE A 13 -7.90 -4.92 -0.76
CA PHE A 13 -9.04 -4.85 0.18
C PHE A 13 -10.37 -4.94 -0.57
N HIS A 14 -11.48 -5.03 0.16
CA HIS A 14 -12.81 -5.12 -0.45
C HIS A 14 -13.36 -3.73 -0.77
N GLU A 15 -14.03 -3.55 -1.91
CA GLU A 15 -14.62 -2.28 -2.36
C GLU A 15 -15.56 -1.59 -1.34
N LYS A 16 -16.18 -2.33 -0.42
CA LYS A 16 -16.96 -1.76 0.69
C LYS A 16 -16.16 -0.82 1.59
N HIS A 17 -14.83 -0.85 1.49
CA HIS A 17 -13.89 -0.02 2.22
C HIS A 17 -13.19 1.01 1.32
N GLN A 18 -13.75 1.33 0.13
CA GLN A 18 -13.16 2.32 -0.78
C GLN A 18 -12.94 3.69 -0.15
N PHE A 19 -13.83 4.09 0.78
CA PHE A 19 -13.74 5.36 1.51
C PHE A 19 -12.88 5.28 2.77
N ASP A 20 -12.34 4.09 3.10
CA ASP A 20 -11.47 3.87 4.25
C ASP A 20 -9.97 4.06 3.89
N GLU A 21 -9.61 4.67 2.75
CA GLU A 21 -8.21 4.75 2.26
C GLU A 21 -7.24 5.26 3.34
N ALA A 22 -7.56 6.38 3.99
CA ALA A 22 -6.71 6.96 5.04
C ALA A 22 -6.51 5.98 6.22
N ALA A 23 -7.58 5.31 6.65
CA ALA A 23 -7.52 4.33 7.73
C ALA A 23 -6.73 3.07 7.32
N ILE A 24 -6.88 2.62 6.08
CA ILE A 24 -6.14 1.50 5.51
C ILE A 24 -4.64 1.80 5.47
N ASN A 25 -4.26 2.98 4.98
CA ASN A 25 -2.87 3.43 4.94
C ASN A 25 -2.29 3.52 6.35
N GLN A 26 -3.00 4.16 7.28
CA GLN A 26 -2.57 4.25 8.67
C GLN A 26 -2.39 2.87 9.32
N ALA A 27 -3.33 1.94 9.12
CA ALA A 27 -3.23 0.58 9.64
C ALA A 27 -2.03 -0.18 9.05
N PHE A 28 -1.74 0.03 7.77
CA PHE A 28 -0.57 -0.57 7.13
C PHE A 28 0.75 -0.02 7.72
N PHE A 29 0.91 1.30 7.80
CA PHE A 29 2.12 1.89 8.37
C PHE A 29 2.31 1.49 9.84
N ALA A 30 1.24 1.48 10.63
CA ALA A 30 1.27 0.97 12.00
C ALA A 30 1.70 -0.51 12.07
N SER A 31 1.28 -1.34 11.12
CA SER A 31 1.68 -2.77 11.07
C SER A 31 3.16 -3.01 10.78
N LEU A 32 3.89 -2.00 10.29
CA LEU A 32 5.32 -2.05 10.03
C LEU A 32 6.15 -1.35 11.11
N ASP A 33 5.54 -0.85 12.18
CA ASP A 33 6.15 0.07 13.15
C ASP A 33 6.79 1.30 12.47
N LEU A 34 6.29 1.67 11.29
CA LEU A 34 6.72 2.83 10.55
C LEU A 34 5.78 3.98 10.87
N ARG A 35 6.33 5.16 11.18
CA ARG A 35 5.56 6.39 11.06
C ARG A 35 5.13 6.53 9.62
N LEU A 36 3.91 7.03 9.41
CA LEU A 36 3.43 7.45 8.10
C LEU A 36 4.54 8.29 7.47
N ALA A 37 5.22 7.73 6.48
CA ALA A 37 6.37 8.40 5.88
C ALA A 37 5.81 9.64 5.18
N ASP A 38 6.46 10.80 5.28
CA ASP A 38 6.04 11.93 4.43
C ASP A 38 6.39 11.66 2.95
N ASP A 39 7.26 10.69 2.71
CA ASP A 39 7.76 10.27 1.41
C ASP A 39 7.08 8.99 0.90
N TYR A 40 5.80 9.08 0.56
CA TYR A 40 5.11 8.09 -0.27
C TYR A 40 4.12 8.75 -1.23
N TYR A 41 3.86 8.07 -2.34
CA TYR A 41 2.68 8.30 -3.17
C TYR A 41 1.63 7.23 -2.87
N SER A 42 0.35 7.62 -2.85
CA SER A 42 -0.80 6.72 -2.71
C SER A 42 -1.63 6.81 -3.98
N HIS A 43 -1.96 5.64 -4.54
CA HIS A 43 -2.86 5.55 -5.69
C HIS A 43 -3.94 4.53 -5.38
N LEU A 44 -5.18 4.99 -5.24
CA LEU A 44 -6.35 4.13 -5.18
C LEU A 44 -6.69 3.65 -6.60
N CYS A 45 -6.64 2.34 -6.80
CA CYS A 45 -6.96 1.68 -8.05
C CYS A 45 -8.29 0.91 -7.92
N PRO A 46 -9.17 1.02 -8.93
CA PRO A 46 -10.41 0.25 -8.97
C PRO A 46 -10.12 -1.26 -9.06
N PRO A 47 -11.13 -2.10 -8.79
CA PRO A 47 -10.98 -3.53 -9.01
C PRO A 47 -10.83 -3.84 -10.51
N ASP A 48 -10.18 -4.97 -10.80
CA ASP A 48 -10.24 -5.60 -12.12
C ASP A 48 -11.66 -6.12 -12.41
N GLU A 49 -11.99 -6.36 -13.69
CA GLU A 49 -13.26 -6.98 -14.08
C GLU A 49 -13.49 -8.29 -13.30
N ASP A 50 -14.73 -8.50 -12.84
CA ASP A 50 -15.17 -9.64 -12.01
C ASP A 50 -14.55 -9.76 -10.60
N SER A 51 -13.92 -8.70 -10.07
CA SER A 51 -13.38 -8.66 -8.70
C SER A 51 -14.06 -7.60 -7.84
N ALA A 52 -14.44 -7.94 -6.61
CA ALA A 52 -14.84 -6.95 -5.60
C ALA A 52 -13.63 -6.38 -4.81
N LYS A 53 -12.40 -6.59 -5.31
CA LYS A 53 -11.15 -6.23 -4.62
C LYS A 53 -10.47 -5.03 -5.24
N MET A 54 -10.43 -3.95 -4.48
CA MET A 54 -9.67 -2.74 -4.80
C MET A 54 -8.21 -2.89 -4.38
N HIS A 55 -7.38 -1.99 -4.93
CA HIS A 55 -5.96 -1.92 -4.62
C HIS A 55 -5.58 -0.49 -4.23
N ILE A 56 -4.77 -0.31 -3.20
CA ILE A 56 -4.01 0.92 -2.99
C ILE A 56 -2.55 0.60 -3.28
N VAL A 57 -1.97 1.31 -4.23
CA VAL A 57 -0.53 1.23 -4.54
C VAL A 57 0.18 2.31 -3.74
N LEU A 58 1.10 1.90 -2.87
CA LEU A 58 1.96 2.78 -2.10
C LEU A 58 3.39 2.69 -2.62
N ASP A 59 3.91 3.81 -3.14
CA ASP A 59 5.31 3.94 -3.56
C ASP A 59 6.08 4.70 -2.48
N ILE A 60 6.71 3.94 -1.59
CA ILE A 60 7.46 4.46 -0.44
C ILE A 60 8.85 4.87 -0.91
N HIS A 61 9.32 6.04 -0.49
CA HIS A 61 10.60 6.68 -0.83
C HIS A 61 10.78 7.10 -2.29
N ALA A 62 9.70 7.11 -3.06
CA ALA A 62 9.76 7.50 -4.47
C ALA A 62 9.97 9.01 -4.67
N LYS A 63 9.62 9.88 -3.71
CA LYS A 63 9.88 11.33 -3.83
C LYS A 63 11.36 11.63 -3.65
N SER A 64 12.04 10.94 -2.73
CA SER A 64 13.48 11.10 -2.51
C SER A 64 14.35 10.49 -3.61
N VAL A 65 13.80 9.59 -4.44
CA VAL A 65 14.53 8.92 -5.51
C VAL A 65 13.78 9.10 -6.84
N PRO A 66 13.76 10.32 -7.42
CA PRO A 66 12.97 10.64 -8.61
C PRO A 66 13.40 9.87 -9.86
N VAL A 67 14.61 9.32 -9.88
CA VAL A 67 15.14 8.49 -10.98
C VAL A 67 14.65 7.04 -10.95
N VAL A 68 13.86 6.65 -9.94
CA VAL A 68 13.35 5.28 -9.83
C VAL A 68 12.38 4.97 -10.95
N ASN A 69 12.61 3.85 -11.66
CA ASN A 69 11.63 3.33 -12.60
C ASN A 69 10.54 2.56 -11.85
N LEU A 70 9.42 3.23 -11.60
CA LEU A 70 8.25 2.69 -10.91
C LEU A 70 7.64 1.44 -11.59
N HIS A 71 7.85 1.24 -12.89
CA HIS A 71 7.34 0.05 -13.60
C HIS A 71 8.14 -1.21 -13.29
N THR A 72 9.42 -1.07 -12.91
CA THR A 72 10.32 -2.18 -12.61
C THR A 72 10.44 -2.48 -11.12
N LEU A 73 9.79 -1.67 -10.28
CA LEU A 73 9.94 -1.77 -8.83
C LEU A 73 9.26 -3.04 -8.31
N PRO A 74 9.99 -3.94 -7.61
CA PRO A 74 9.38 -5.12 -7.02
C PRO A 74 8.35 -4.69 -5.98
N TYR A 75 7.19 -5.35 -5.98
CA TYR A 75 6.10 -5.03 -5.07
C TYR A 75 5.76 -6.18 -4.14
N ARG A 76 5.35 -5.83 -2.93
CA ARG A 76 4.75 -6.76 -1.96
C ARG A 76 3.25 -6.51 -1.88
N VAL A 77 2.48 -7.58 -1.86
CA VAL A 77 1.02 -7.48 -1.74
C VAL A 77 0.63 -7.78 -0.30
N PHE A 78 -0.20 -6.94 0.28
CA PHE A 78 -0.80 -7.14 1.59
C PHE A 78 -2.31 -7.22 1.44
N LYS A 79 -2.92 -8.17 2.13
CA LYS A 79 -4.37 -8.25 2.25
C LYS A 79 -4.80 -7.42 3.46
N VAL A 80 -5.74 -6.52 3.24
CA VAL A 80 -6.38 -5.74 4.31
C VAL A 80 -7.80 -6.25 4.51
N LYS A 81 -8.16 -6.52 5.76
CA LYS A 81 -9.50 -6.91 6.18
C LYS A 81 -9.99 -5.97 7.28
N LYS A 82 -11.30 -5.72 7.32
CA LYS A 82 -11.96 -4.99 8.40
C LYS A 82 -13.03 -5.90 9.02
N ASP A 83 -12.67 -6.49 10.17
CA ASP A 83 -13.55 -7.35 10.98
C ASP A 83 -13.57 -6.75 12.40
N GLY A 84 -14.32 -5.65 12.58
CA GLY A 84 -14.27 -4.79 13.77
C GLY A 84 -13.08 -3.83 13.76
N HIS A 85 -11.86 -4.35 13.54
CA HIS A 85 -10.64 -3.56 13.34
C HIS A 85 -9.99 -3.84 11.97
N LEU A 86 -9.17 -2.90 11.50
CA LEU A 86 -8.35 -3.13 10.31
C LEU A 86 -7.18 -4.04 10.66
N SER A 87 -7.06 -5.16 9.94
CA SER A 87 -5.91 -6.06 10.02
C SER A 87 -5.22 -6.10 8.66
N VAL A 88 -3.89 -6.09 8.70
CA VAL A 88 -3.04 -6.08 7.51
C VAL A 88 -2.14 -7.30 7.56
N ARG A 89 -2.16 -8.12 6.51
CA ARG A 89 -1.37 -9.36 6.45
C ARG A 89 -0.65 -9.45 5.11
N LEU A 90 0.65 -9.76 5.15
CA LEU A 90 1.42 -10.04 3.95
C LEU A 90 0.80 -11.23 3.20
N LEU A 91 0.48 -11.01 1.92
CA LEU A 91 0.04 -12.05 1.01
C LEU A 91 1.31 -12.72 0.47
N ARG A 92 1.67 -13.88 1.02
CA ARG A 92 2.73 -14.72 0.45
C ARG A 92 2.18 -15.33 -0.84
N ARG A 93 2.83 -15.04 -1.96
CA ARG A 93 2.69 -15.83 -3.19
C ARG A 93 3.57 -17.07 -3.07
#